data_AF-A0A822DCP7-F1
#
_entry.id   AF-A0A822DCP7-F1
#
_cell.length_a   1.000
_cell.length_b   1.000
_cell.length_c   1.000
_cell.angle_alpha   90.00
_cell.angle_beta   90.00
_cell.angle_gamma   90.00
#
_symmetry.space_group_name_H-M   'P 1'
#
loop_
_entity.id
_entity.type
_entity.pdbx_description
1 polymer ?
#
loop_
_entity_poly.entity_id
_entity_poly.type
_entity_poly.pdbx_seq_one_letter_code
_entity_poly.pdbx_strand_id
1 'polypeptide(L)'
;LSAYQAAYALDTKLNQNPEFLFGLGIVYHHYGVDNHAIRAYQQVLYVDSQFLRRSDVHLRLGLIYKKLGDYSSSLKHFQRALGDSTSTCSLTRSELSYLICFVYEQQGHLTEAENLY
;
A
#
# COMPACT_ATOMS: atom_id res chain seq x y z
N LEU A 1 1.57 -26.67 27.56
CA LEU A 1 1.40 -26.35 26.13
C LEU A 1 2.39 -27.18 25.32
N SER A 2 1.94 -27.87 24.27
CA SER A 2 2.86 -28.53 23.32
C SER A 2 3.54 -27.47 22.44
N ALA A 3 4.77 -27.72 21.97
CA ALA A 3 5.53 -26.78 21.14
C ALA A 3 4.75 -26.30 19.90
N TYR A 4 3.87 -27.14 19.36
CA TYR A 4 3.00 -26.81 18.23
C TYR A 4 1.98 -25.71 18.53
N GLN A 5 1.31 -25.77 19.70
CA GLN A 5 0.34 -24.75 20.11
C GLN A 5 1.02 -23.39 20.35
N ALA A 6 2.26 -23.42 20.88
CA ALA A 6 3.06 -22.22 21.09
C ALA A 6 3.48 -21.58 19.76
N ALA A 7 3.91 -22.38 18.77
CA ALA A 7 4.25 -21.89 17.43
C ALA A 7 3.04 -21.28 16.71
N TYR A 8 1.87 -21.94 16.77
CA TYR A 8 0.64 -21.42 16.19
C TYR A 8 0.17 -20.12 16.87
N ALA A 9 0.23 -20.06 18.20
CA ALA A 9 -0.08 -18.84 18.94
C ALA A 9 0.89 -17.69 18.58
N LEU A 10 2.16 -17.99 18.35
CA LEU A 10 3.14 -16.99 17.92
C LEU A 10 2.83 -16.44 16.52
N ASP A 11 2.49 -17.33 15.58
CA ASP A 11 2.12 -16.98 14.21
C ASP A 11 0.86 -16.10 14.18
N THR A 12 -0.17 -16.46 14.94
CA THR A 12 -1.38 -15.63 15.06
C THR A 12 -1.09 -14.23 15.61
N LYS A 13 -0.16 -14.10 16.57
CA LYS A 13 0.22 -12.81 17.16
C LYS A 13 1.05 -11.96 16.20
N LEU A 14 1.93 -12.57 15.42
CA LEU A 14 2.69 -11.90 14.37
C LEU A 14 1.77 -11.39 13.25
N ASN A 15 0.77 -12.19 12.88
CA ASN A 15 -0.26 -11.84 11.89
C ASN A 15 -1.25 -10.76 12.37
N GLN A 16 -1.16 -10.33 13.63
CA GLN A 16 -1.92 -9.22 14.21
C GLN A 16 -1.05 -7.99 14.49
N ASN A 17 0.25 -8.03 14.19
CA ASN A 17 1.11 -6.87 14.36
C ASN A 17 1.23 -6.09 13.03
N PRO A 18 0.68 -4.87 12.93
CA PRO A 18 0.67 -4.12 11.67
C PRO A 18 2.07 -3.69 11.22
N GLU A 19 3.00 -3.39 12.13
CA GLU A 19 4.39 -3.07 11.77
C GLU A 19 5.12 -4.26 11.15
N PHE A 20 4.92 -5.46 11.70
CA PHE A 20 5.51 -6.69 11.19
C PHE A 20 4.97 -7.01 9.79
N LEU A 21 3.64 -6.97 9.63
CA LEU A 21 2.98 -7.18 8.33
C LEU A 21 3.43 -6.15 7.28
N PHE A 22 3.62 -4.89 7.70
CA PHE A 22 4.15 -3.85 6.81
C PHE A 22 5.57 -4.16 6.35
N GLY A 23 6.44 -4.58 7.27
CA GLY A 23 7.80 -5.03 6.95
C GLY A 23 7.81 -6.22 6.00
N LEU A 24 6.94 -7.21 6.24
CA LEU A 24 6.77 -8.37 5.38
C LEU A 24 6.33 -7.98 3.96
N GLY A 25 5.40 -7.02 3.84
CA GLY A 25 4.99 -6.46 2.55
C GLY A 25 6.16 -5.83 1.78
N ILE A 26 7.05 -5.10 2.48
CA ILE A 26 8.25 -4.50 1.86
C ILE A 26 9.16 -5.58 1.30
N VAL A 27 9.40 -6.63 2.09
CA VAL A 27 10.25 -7.76 1.68
C VAL A 27 9.66 -8.44 0.45
N TYR A 28 8.36 -8.78 0.46
CA TYR A 28 7.73 -9.43 -0.68
C TYR A 28 7.78 -8.58 -1.95
N HIS A 29 7.57 -7.27 -1.83
CA HIS A 29 7.66 -6.37 -2.97
C HIS A 29 9.10 -6.29 -3.52
N HIS A 30 10.10 -6.24 -2.64
CA HIS A 30 11.51 -6.23 -3.05
C HIS A 30 11.90 -7.48 -3.85
N TYR A 31 11.38 -8.65 -3.48
CA TYR A 31 11.59 -9.90 -4.21
C TYR A 31 10.67 -10.09 -5.43
N GLY A 32 9.85 -9.08 -5.77
CA GLY A 32 8.95 -9.14 -6.93
C GLY A 32 7.74 -10.06 -6.76
N VAL A 33 7.46 -10.53 -5.54
CA VAL A 33 6.30 -11.36 -5.23
C VAL A 33 5.09 -10.47 -4.92
N ASP A 34 4.66 -9.73 -5.94
CA ASP A 34 3.71 -8.62 -5.80
C ASP A 34 2.35 -9.05 -5.21
N ASN A 35 1.86 -10.25 -5.56
CA ASN A 35 0.60 -10.77 -5.00
C ASN A 35 0.66 -11.01 -3.48
N HIS A 36 1.81 -11.45 -2.96
CA HIS A 36 1.97 -11.64 -1.51
C HIS A 36 2.16 -10.29 -0.80
N ALA A 37 2.86 -9.36 -1.43
CA ALA A 37 2.98 -7.99 -0.94
C ALA A 37 1.61 -7.30 -0.80
N ILE A 38 0.74 -7.43 -1.81
CA ILE A 38 -0.63 -6.89 -1.78
C ILE A 38 -1.40 -7.45 -0.58
N ARG A 39 -1.38 -8.77 -0.37
CA ARG A 39 -2.08 -9.42 0.75
C ARG A 39 -1.57 -8.92 2.09
N ALA A 40 -0.24 -8.85 2.27
CA ALA A 40 0.37 -8.35 3.50
C ALA A 40 -0.04 -6.90 3.79
N TYR A 41 0.00 -6.01 2.79
CA TYR A 41 -0.42 -4.62 2.95
C TYR A 41 -1.92 -4.46 3.20
N GLN A 42 -2.77 -5.24 2.54
CA GLN A 42 -4.21 -5.24 2.82
C GLN A 42 -4.50 -5.72 4.25
N GLN A 43 -3.73 -6.69 4.74
CA GLN A 43 -3.86 -7.18 6.11
C GLN A 43 -3.45 -6.11 7.14
N VAL A 44 -2.44 -5.28 6.86
CA VAL A 44 -2.11 -4.11 7.70
C VAL A 44 -3.34 -3.23 7.86
N LEU A 45 -4.01 -2.87 6.76
CA LEU A 45 -5.20 -2.00 6.77
C LEU A 45 -6.42 -2.65 7.44
N TYR A 46 -6.50 -3.98 7.45
CA TYR A 46 -7.55 -4.73 8.12
C TYR A 46 -7.32 -4.82 9.63
N VAL A 47 -6.08 -5.09 10.05
CA VAL A 47 -5.69 -5.23 11.45
C VAL A 47 -5.72 -3.88 12.16
N ASP A 48 -5.17 -2.85 11.54
CA ASP A 48 -5.14 -1.51 12.09
C ASP A 48 -5.53 -0.47 11.04
N SER A 49 -6.79 -0.06 11.11
CA SER A 49 -7.33 0.98 10.23
C SER A 49 -6.74 2.38 10.50
N GLN A 50 -6.14 2.63 11.66
CA GLN A 50 -5.51 3.91 12.03
C GLN A 50 -3.99 3.82 12.09
N PHE A 51 -3.42 2.85 11.40
CA PHE A 51 -1.97 2.65 11.38
C PHE A 51 -1.22 3.92 10.99
N LEU A 52 -0.18 4.27 11.75
CA LEU A 52 0.57 5.52 11.59
C LEU A 52 1.10 5.73 10.16
N ARG A 53 1.51 4.65 9.49
CA ARG A 53 2.03 4.65 8.11
C ARG A 53 1.00 4.18 7.09
N ARG A 54 -0.30 4.35 7.36
CA ARG A 54 -1.38 3.97 6.45
C ARG A 54 -1.23 4.60 5.06
N SER A 55 -0.82 5.87 4.98
CA SER A 55 -0.54 6.54 3.70
C SER A 55 0.56 5.82 2.90
N ASP A 56 1.63 5.36 3.56
CA ASP A 56 2.70 4.58 2.91
C ASP A 56 2.20 3.22 2.41
N VAL A 57 1.29 2.57 3.16
CA VAL A 57 0.67 1.32 2.74
C VAL A 57 -0.13 1.54 1.44
N HIS A 58 -0.94 2.60 1.40
CA HIS A 58 -1.70 2.96 0.21
C HIS A 58 -0.78 3.34 -0.97
N LEU A 59 0.27 4.12 -0.74
CA LEU A 59 1.27 4.45 -1.75
C LEU A 59 1.89 3.19 -2.37
N ARG A 60 2.34 2.24 -1.53
CA ARG A 60 2.99 1.01 -2.01
C ARG A 60 2.01 0.11 -2.77
N LEU A 61 0.78 -0.02 -2.30
CA LEU A 61 -0.27 -0.72 -3.04
C LEU A 61 -0.52 -0.06 -4.40
N GLY A 62 -0.57 1.27 -4.47
CA GLY A 62 -0.71 1.99 -5.74
C GLY A 62 0.42 1.69 -6.71
N LEU A 63 1.68 1.74 -6.25
CA LEU A 63 2.84 1.40 -7.08
C LEU A 63 2.81 -0.04 -7.60
N ILE A 64 2.40 -1.00 -6.76
CA ILE A 64 2.28 -2.40 -7.16
C ILE A 64 1.17 -2.57 -8.22
N TYR A 65 -0.01 -1.99 -8.00
CA TYR A 65 -1.11 -2.08 -8.98
C TYR A 65 -0.75 -1.40 -10.31
N LYS A 66 -0.04 -0.27 -10.28
CA LYS A 66 0.52 0.37 -11.47
C LYS A 66 1.43 -0.59 -12.24
N LYS A 67 2.34 -1.28 -11.54
CA LYS A 67 3.25 -2.27 -12.15
C LYS A 67 2.49 -3.45 -12.78
N LEU A 68 1.37 -3.86 -12.17
CA LEU A 68 0.50 -4.92 -12.67
C LEU A 68 -0.43 -4.47 -13.82
N GLY A 69 -0.43 -3.18 -14.17
CA GLY A 69 -1.31 -2.61 -15.21
C GLY A 69 -2.74 -2.33 -14.74
N ASP A 70 -3.08 -2.58 -13.47
CA ASP A 70 -4.36 -2.17 -12.89
C ASP A 70 -4.29 -0.71 -12.43
N TYR A 71 -4.32 0.18 -13.40
CA TYR A 71 -4.30 1.62 -13.19
C TYR A 71 -5.51 2.11 -12.39
N SER A 72 -6.67 1.44 -12.49
CA SER A 72 -7.89 1.82 -11.79
C SER A 72 -7.75 1.65 -10.27
N SER A 73 -7.20 0.52 -9.83
CA SER A 73 -6.90 0.27 -8.42
C SER A 73 -5.74 1.17 -7.97
N SER A 74 -4.72 1.35 -8.81
CA SER A 74 -3.59 2.25 -8.51
C SER A 74 -4.06 3.66 -8.14
N LEU A 75 -4.94 4.26 -8.95
CA LEU A 75 -5.45 5.61 -8.71
C LEU A 75 -6.21 5.71 -7.38
N LYS A 76 -7.10 4.76 -7.10
CA LYS A 76 -7.85 4.72 -5.83
C LYS A 76 -6.91 4.71 -4.63
N HIS A 77 -5.82 3.96 -4.72
CA HIS A 77 -4.82 3.88 -3.66
C HIS A 77 -4.01 5.17 -3.52
N PHE A 78 -3.58 5.79 -4.61
CA PHE A 78 -2.90 7.08 -4.55
C PHE A 78 -3.78 8.22 -4.03
N GLN A 79 -5.06 8.27 -4.42
CA GLN A 79 -6.02 9.24 -3.90
C GLN A 79 -6.24 9.10 -2.39
N ARG A 80 -6.29 7.86 -1.88
CA ARG A 80 -6.36 7.60 -0.43
C ARG A 80 -5.10 8.07 0.29
N ALA A 81 -3.91 7.81 -0.26
CA ALA A 81 -2.66 8.29 0.30
C ALA A 81 -2.58 9.83 0.33
N LEU A 82 -3.14 10.49 -0.70
CA LEU A 82 -3.21 11.95 -0.80
C LEU A 82 -4.18 12.57 0.21
N GLY A 83 -5.32 11.91 0.45
CA GLY A 83 -6.34 12.36 1.42
C GLY A 83 -5.85 12.30 2.86
N ASP A 84 -5.03 11.29 3.21
CA ASP A 84 -4.48 11.06 4.54
C ASP A 84 -3.26 11.95 4.86
N SER A 85 -3.31 13.23 4.46
CA SER A 85 -2.22 14.22 4.56
C SER A 85 -1.82 14.62 6.00
N THR A 86 -2.55 14.14 7.00
CA THR A 86 -2.23 14.25 8.43
C THR A 86 -1.23 13.18 8.91
N SER A 87 -1.02 12.12 8.12
CA SER A 87 -0.15 10.99 8.46
C SER A 87 1.25 11.21 7.90
N THR A 88 2.28 10.71 8.59
CA THR A 88 3.68 10.67 8.13
C THR A 88 3.80 9.83 6.85
N CYS A 89 3.50 10.42 5.69
CA CYS A 89 3.73 9.81 4.39
C CYS A 89 5.18 10.08 3.98
N SER A 90 5.84 9.06 3.43
CA SER A 90 7.22 9.15 2.96
C SER A 90 7.39 10.09 1.77
N LEU A 91 6.30 10.42 1.08
CA LEU A 91 6.27 11.33 -0.08
C LEU A 91 5.50 12.60 0.23
N THR A 92 5.93 13.68 -0.40
CA THR A 92 5.24 14.96 -0.43
C THR A 92 3.95 14.89 -1.26
N ARG A 93 3.03 15.83 -1.00
CA ARG A 93 1.79 15.97 -1.78
C ARG A 93 2.07 16.08 -3.28
N SER A 94 3.11 16.82 -3.67
CA SER A 94 3.49 17.04 -5.06
C SER A 94 3.96 15.75 -5.74
N GLU A 95 4.76 14.93 -5.05
CA GLU A 95 5.20 13.63 -5.58
C GLU A 95 4.03 12.66 -5.77
N LEU A 96 3.07 12.64 -4.84
CA LEU A 96 1.84 11.86 -4.98
C LEU A 96 0.99 12.33 -6.15
N SER A 97 0.80 13.65 -6.33
CA SER A 97 0.10 14.21 -7.50
C SER A 97 0.79 13.82 -8.81
N TYR A 98 2.13 13.88 -8.87
CA TYR A 98 2.88 13.44 -10.04
C TYR A 98 2.63 11.96 -10.37
N LEU A 99 2.62 11.08 -9.36
CA LEU A 99 2.31 9.65 -9.57
C LEU A 99 0.90 9.44 -10.10
N ILE A 100 -0.08 10.23 -9.65
CA ILE A 100 -1.46 10.18 -10.14
C ILE A 100 -1.53 10.63 -11.60
N CYS A 101 -0.92 11.77 -11.94
CA CYS A 101 -0.87 12.27 -13.32
C CYS A 101 -0.22 11.25 -14.26
N PHE A 102 0.91 10.65 -13.84
CA PHE A 102 1.57 9.61 -14.62
C PHE A 102 0.65 8.42 -14.91
N VAL A 103 -0.16 7.97 -13.93
CA VAL A 103 -1.11 6.88 -14.16
C VAL A 103 -2.22 7.29 -15.14
N TYR A 104 -2.71 8.53 -15.06
CA TYR A 104 -3.70 9.04 -16.01
C TYR A 104 -3.17 9.13 -17.44
N GLU A 105 -1.92 9.54 -17.62
CA GLU A 105 -1.26 9.51 -18.92
C GLU A 105 -1.17 8.10 -19.50
N GLN A 106 -0.80 7.11 -18.66
CA GLN A 106 -0.73 5.70 -19.09
C GLN A 106 -2.12 5.10 -19.42
N GLN A 107 -3.21 5.65 -18.86
CA GLN A 107 -4.57 5.27 -19.21
C GLN A 107 -5.11 6.00 -20.47
N GLY A 108 -4.41 7.01 -20.99
CA GLY A 108 -4.89 7.85 -22.08
C GLY A 108 -5.96 8.88 -21.66
N HIS A 109 -6.17 9.08 -20.36
CA HIS A 109 -7.14 10.03 -19.81
C HIS A 109 -6.48 11.38 -19.53
N LEU A 110 -6.01 12.05 -20.59
CA LEU A 110 -5.24 13.30 -20.48
C LEU A 110 -6.01 14.43 -19.81
N THR A 111 -7.34 14.48 -19.97
CA THR A 111 -8.19 15.53 -19.38
C THR A 111 -8.29 15.48 -17.86
N GLU A 112 -8.14 14.29 -17.25
CA GLU A 112 -8.14 14.16 -15.78
C GLU A 112 -6.77 14.51 -15.19
N ALA A 113 -5.67 14.28 -15.93
CA ALA A 113 -4.32 14.67 -15.53
C ALA A 113 -4.15 16.19 -15.47
N GLU A 114 -4.73 16.92 -16.43
CA GLU A 114 -4.65 18.39 -16.50
C GLU A 114 -5.38 19.09 -15.33
N ASN A 115 -6.48 18.51 -14.84
CA ASN A 115 -7.25 19.08 -13.72
C ASN A 115 -6.57 18.92 -12.35
N LEU A 116 -5.53 18.08 -12.26
CA LEU A 116 -4.83 17.78 -11.02
C LEU A 116 -3.52 18.57 -10.86
N TYR A 117 -3.12 19.31 -11.91
CA TYR A 117 -2.01 20.28 -11.95
C TYR A 117 -2.40 21.60 -11.27
#